data_AF-C1BQU5-F1
#
_entry.id   AF-C1BQU5-F1
#
_cell.length_a   1.000
_cell.length_b   1.000
_cell.length_c   1.000
_cell.angle_alpha   90.00
_cell.angle_beta   90.00
_cell.angle_gamma   90.00
#
_symmetry.space_group_name_H-M   'P 1'
#
loop_
_entity.id
_entity.type
_entity.pdbx_description
1 polymer ?
#
loop_
_entity_poly.entity_id
_entity_poly.type
_entity_poly.pdbx_seq_one_letter_code
_entity_poly.pdbx_strand_id
1 'polypeptide(L)'
;MEDLPVYLDNNATTPLHPDVIAEIQESLHRDWSNPSSSYGRGAKVRHEILSARRSLSLMVGGPVGEDALNQAITFTSGGTESNHLAIHSALEAIKKRTGGKPHVVTTNVEHVAIEKPLRALEADNVIGAPSSGRCLT
;
A
#
# COMPACT_ATOMS: atom_id res chain seq x y z
N MET A 1 -0.97 34.93 24.35
CA MET A 1 -1.46 33.62 23.90
C MET A 1 -1.26 33.66 22.40
N GLU A 2 -0.26 32.97 21.87
CA GLU A 2 -0.04 32.96 20.43
C GLU A 2 -1.19 32.22 19.77
N ASP A 3 -1.81 32.85 18.77
CA ASP A 3 -2.79 32.19 17.91
C ASP A 3 -2.04 31.11 17.11
N LEU A 4 -2.24 29.85 17.49
CA LEU A 4 -1.72 28.73 16.72
C LEU A 4 -2.46 28.70 15.36
N PRO A 5 -1.73 28.54 14.24
CA PRO A 5 -2.35 28.47 12.92
C PRO A 5 -3.30 27.28 12.84
N VAL A 6 -4.52 27.52 12.34
CA VAL A 6 -5.51 26.46 12.11
C VAL A 6 -5.11 25.66 10.87
N TYR A 7 -4.92 24.35 11.04
CA TYR A 7 -4.59 23.42 9.96
C TYR A 7 -5.85 22.85 9.31
N LEU A 8 -6.06 23.13 8.02
CA LEU A 8 -7.25 22.73 7.26
C LEU A 8 -6.94 21.86 6.02
N ASP A 9 -5.76 21.22 5.97
CA ASP A 9 -5.31 20.38 4.84
C ASP A 9 -5.08 18.91 5.24
N ASN A 10 -6.03 18.32 5.97
CA ASN A 10 -5.94 16.93 6.42
C ASN A 10 -5.95 15.90 5.28
N ASN A 11 -6.34 16.29 4.06
CA ASN A 11 -6.30 15.43 2.89
C ASN A 11 -4.87 15.20 2.37
N ALA A 12 -3.95 16.16 2.57
CA ALA A 12 -2.55 16.00 2.20
C ALA A 12 -1.78 15.16 3.24
N THR A 13 -1.97 15.46 4.52
CA THR A 13 -1.44 14.68 5.65
C THR A 13 -2.15 15.06 6.94
N THR A 14 -2.06 14.19 7.95
CA THR A 14 -2.70 14.39 9.26
C THR A 14 -1.66 14.30 10.38
N PRO A 15 -1.76 15.11 11.45
CA PRO A 15 -0.94 14.92 12.63
C PRO A 15 -1.18 13.53 13.24
N LEU A 16 -0.13 12.87 13.73
CA LEU A 16 -0.25 11.59 14.41
C LEU A 16 -1.02 11.75 15.72
N HIS A 17 -1.89 10.79 16.02
CA HIS A 17 -2.55 10.72 17.32
C HIS A 17 -1.50 10.47 18.43
N PRO A 18 -1.61 11.08 19.63
CA PRO A 18 -0.65 10.89 20.71
C PRO A 18 -0.36 9.43 21.06
N ASP A 19 -1.39 8.59 21.08
CA ASP A 19 -1.25 7.15 21.36
C ASP A 19 -0.44 6.42 20.27
N VAL A 20 -0.54 6.85 19.01
CA VAL A 20 0.26 6.29 17.92
C VAL A 20 1.74 6.67 18.09
N ILE A 21 2.01 7.90 18.52
CA ILE A 21 3.39 8.34 18.83
C ILE A 21 3.97 7.48 19.97
N ALA A 22 3.20 7.26 21.04
CA ALA A 22 3.61 6.45 22.18
C ALA A 22 3.91 5.00 21.78
N GLU A 23 3.03 4.34 21.01
CA GLU A 23 3.25 2.95 20.57
C GLU A 23 4.46 2.84 19.63
N ILE A 24 4.65 3.79 18.70
CA ILE A 24 5.84 3.80 17.84
C ILE A 24 7.11 3.87 18.69
N GLN A 25 7.17 4.77 19.67
CA GLN A 25 8.32 4.89 20.57
C GLN A 25 8.55 3.61 21.37
N GLU A 26 7.50 3.03 21.95
CA GLU A 26 7.62 1.80 22.71
C GLU A 26 8.08 0.62 21.84
N SER A 27 7.51 0.46 20.64
CA SER A 27 7.89 -0.60 19.71
C SER A 27 9.35 -0.47 19.26
N LEU A 28 9.84 0.75 19.02
CA LEU A 28 11.27 0.97 18.70
C LEU A 28 12.20 0.50 19.82
N HIS A 29 11.79 0.63 21.09
CA HIS A 29 12.58 0.14 22.23
C HIS A 29 12.44 -1.37 22.46
N ARG A 30 11.23 -1.92 22.28
CA ARG A 30 10.89 -3.30 22.66
C ARG A 30 11.10 -4.32 21.53
N ASP A 31 10.84 -3.92 20.29
CA ASP A 31 10.65 -4.80 19.13
C ASP A 31 11.76 -4.63 18.06
N TRP A 32 12.97 -4.25 18.48
CA TRP A 32 14.13 -4.01 17.59
C TRP A 32 14.72 -5.27 16.94
N SER A 33 14.33 -6.47 17.37
CA SER A 33 14.92 -7.73 16.88
C SER A 33 14.35 -8.16 15.53
N ASN A 34 15.16 -8.85 14.73
CA ASN A 34 14.75 -9.28 13.38
C ASN A 34 13.61 -10.33 13.44
N PRO A 35 12.40 -10.04 12.88
CA PRO A 35 11.26 -10.96 12.89
C PRO A 35 11.46 -12.23 12.06
N SER A 36 12.46 -12.28 11.18
CA SER A 36 12.84 -13.49 10.43
C SER A 36 13.68 -14.47 11.26
N SER A 37 14.14 -14.07 12.45
CA SER A 37 14.91 -14.95 13.34
C SER A 37 13.99 -15.93 14.07
N SER A 38 14.36 -17.20 14.11
CA SER A 38 13.63 -18.26 14.82
C SER A 38 13.79 -18.22 16.35
N TYR A 39 14.76 -17.46 16.87
CA TYR A 39 14.96 -17.29 18.30
C TYR A 39 13.83 -16.49 18.96
N GLY A 40 13.53 -16.75 20.24
CA GLY A 40 12.31 -16.30 20.92
C GLY A 40 11.99 -14.80 20.83
N ARG A 41 13.00 -13.92 20.72
CA ARG A 41 12.76 -12.48 20.50
C ARG A 41 12.20 -12.16 19.10
N GLY A 42 12.73 -12.80 18.05
CA GLY A 42 12.23 -12.62 16.68
C GLY A 42 10.80 -13.15 16.52
N ALA A 43 10.49 -14.26 17.18
CA ALA A 43 9.13 -14.80 17.24
C ALA A 43 8.13 -13.82 17.87
N LYS A 44 8.54 -13.08 18.91
CA LYS A 44 7.71 -12.03 19.52
C LYS A 44 7.44 -10.89 18.53
N VAL A 45 8.47 -10.34 17.87
CA VAL A 45 8.28 -9.24 16.89
C VAL A 45 7.40 -9.69 15.72
N ARG A 46 7.56 -10.94 15.26
CA ARG A 46 6.68 -11.52 14.25
C ARG A 46 5.22 -11.54 14.71
N HIS A 47 4.96 -11.86 15.98
CA HIS A 47 3.62 -11.85 16.54
C HIS A 47 3.03 -10.43 16.57
N GLU A 48 3.81 -9.42 16.94
CA GLU A 48 3.35 -8.01 16.91
C GLU A 48 2.98 -7.56 15.49
N ILE A 49 3.79 -7.90 14.49
CA ILE A 49 3.48 -7.63 13.08
C ILE A 49 2.19 -8.33 12.63
N LEU A 50 1.95 -9.57 13.07
CA LEU A 50 0.72 -10.30 12.77
C LEU A 50 -0.50 -9.67 13.45
N SER A 51 -0.35 -9.16 14.68
CA SER A 51 -1.39 -8.42 15.40
C SER A 51 -1.77 -7.13 14.68
N ALA A 52 -0.78 -6.36 14.23
CA ALA A 52 -1.01 -5.17 13.40
C ALA A 52 -1.72 -5.52 12.09
N ARG A 53 -1.30 -6.61 11.42
CA ARG A 53 -1.93 -7.09 10.17
C ARG A 53 -3.38 -7.49 10.39
N ARG A 54 -3.69 -8.18 11.49
CA ARG A 54 -5.07 -8.54 11.86
C ARG A 54 -5.93 -7.30 12.09
N SER A 55 -5.39 -6.30 12.80
CA SER A 55 -6.11 -5.05 13.08
C SER A 55 -6.47 -4.31 11.79
N LEU A 56 -5.53 -4.22 10.84
CA LEU A 56 -5.81 -3.63 9.52
C LEU A 56 -6.85 -4.44 8.74
N SER A 57 -6.73 -5.77 8.72
CA SER A 57 -7.69 -6.63 8.02
C SER A 57 -9.11 -6.43 8.56
N LEU A 58 -9.27 -6.38 9.89
CA LEU A 58 -10.57 -6.09 10.52
C LEU A 58 -11.12 -4.72 10.13
N MET A 59 -10.28 -3.70 10.10
CA MET A 59 -10.67 -2.33 9.72
C MET A 59 -11.22 -2.26 8.28
N VAL A 60 -10.69 -3.07 7.36
CA VAL A 60 -11.13 -3.11 5.95
C VAL A 60 -12.12 -4.23 5.63
N GLY A 61 -12.61 -4.97 6.64
CA GLY A 61 -13.57 -6.08 6.46
C GLY A 61 -12.97 -7.33 5.81
N GLY A 62 -11.66 -7.55 5.95
CA GLY A 62 -10.91 -8.67 5.40
C GLY A 62 -10.90 -9.94 6.28
N PRO A 63 -10.20 -11.00 5.84
CA PRO A 63 -10.12 -12.28 6.55
C PRO A 63 -9.21 -12.20 7.80
N VAL A 64 -9.44 -13.07 8.78
CA VAL A 64 -8.73 -13.04 10.09
C VAL A 64 -7.86 -14.25 10.39
N GLY A 65 -7.93 -15.32 9.57
CA GLY A 65 -7.06 -16.49 9.70
C GLY A 65 -5.62 -16.15 9.34
N GLU A 66 -4.64 -16.73 10.03
CA GLU A 66 -3.22 -16.35 9.87
C GLU A 66 -2.71 -16.50 8.44
N ASP A 67 -3.01 -17.62 7.78
CA ASP A 67 -2.64 -17.84 6.38
C ASP A 67 -3.33 -16.86 5.43
N ALA A 68 -4.60 -16.56 5.70
CA ALA A 68 -5.39 -15.61 4.91
C ALA A 68 -4.91 -14.17 5.10
N LEU A 69 -4.46 -13.81 6.30
CA LEU A 69 -3.93 -12.48 6.62
C LEU A 69 -2.68 -12.17 5.79
N ASN A 70 -1.76 -13.13 5.66
CA ASN A 70 -0.55 -12.96 4.87
C ASN A 70 -0.83 -12.79 3.37
N GLN A 71 -1.97 -13.27 2.89
CA GLN A 71 -2.40 -13.11 1.50
C GLN A 71 -3.23 -11.83 1.29
N ALA A 72 -3.94 -11.37 2.32
CA ALA A 72 -4.87 -10.27 2.23
C ALA A 72 -4.22 -8.89 2.39
N ILE A 73 -3.22 -8.76 3.27
CA ILE A 73 -2.59 -7.48 3.59
C ILE A 73 -1.10 -7.59 3.32
N THR A 74 -0.54 -6.67 2.55
CA THR A 74 0.90 -6.48 2.35
C THR A 74 1.30 -5.11 2.89
N PHE A 75 2.33 -5.07 3.73
CA PHE A 75 2.87 -3.80 4.22
C PHE A 75 3.83 -3.21 3.18
N THR A 76 3.67 -1.92 2.88
CA THR A 76 4.54 -1.13 2.00
C THR A 76 4.94 0.15 2.73
N SER A 77 5.86 0.92 2.15
CA SER A 77 6.27 2.22 2.68
C SER A 77 5.21 3.33 2.55
N GLY A 78 4.16 3.13 1.74
CA GLY A 78 3.08 4.09 1.57
C GLY A 78 2.26 3.89 0.30
N GLY A 79 1.31 4.81 0.05
CA GLY A 79 0.35 4.71 -1.05
C GLY A 79 0.99 4.64 -2.44
N THR A 80 2.08 5.39 -2.68
CA THR A 80 2.80 5.36 -3.96
C THR A 80 3.39 3.98 -4.26
N GLU A 81 4.05 3.35 -3.28
CA GLU A 81 4.61 2.01 -3.46
C GLU A 81 3.50 0.96 -3.62
N SER A 82 2.43 1.04 -2.83
CA SER A 82 1.26 0.15 -2.97
C SER A 82 0.65 0.21 -4.36
N ASN A 83 0.48 1.42 -4.91
CA ASN A 83 -0.06 1.63 -6.24
C ASN A 83 0.83 1.03 -7.33
N HIS A 84 2.14 1.27 -7.25
CA HIS A 84 3.10 0.65 -8.17
C HIS A 84 3.05 -0.88 -8.08
N LEU A 85 3.10 -1.44 -6.87
CA LEU A 85 3.05 -2.88 -6.66
C LEU A 85 1.79 -3.50 -7.26
N ALA A 86 0.62 -2.89 -7.02
CA ALA A 86 -0.66 -3.35 -7.53
C ALA A 86 -0.72 -3.32 -9.07
N ILE A 87 -0.33 -2.20 -9.69
CA ILE A 87 -0.31 -2.04 -11.15
C ILE A 87 0.59 -3.10 -11.78
N HIS A 88 1.87 -3.16 -11.38
CA HIS A 88 2.84 -4.05 -12.02
C HIS A 88 2.48 -5.53 -11.83
N SER A 89 2.03 -5.90 -10.63
CA SER A 89 1.64 -7.29 -10.32
C SER A 89 0.40 -7.72 -11.11
N ALA A 90 -0.60 -6.84 -11.26
CA ALA A 90 -1.79 -7.12 -12.06
C ALA A 90 -1.46 -7.27 -13.55
N LEU A 91 -0.63 -6.39 -14.10
CA LEU A 91 -0.20 -6.46 -15.49
C LEU A 91 0.58 -7.74 -15.79
N GLU A 92 1.50 -8.13 -14.90
CA GLU A 92 2.26 -9.37 -15.04
C GLU A 92 1.33 -10.59 -15.00
N ALA A 93 0.38 -10.62 -14.08
CA ALA A 93 -0.60 -11.71 -13.97
C ALA A 93 -1.49 -11.83 -15.22
N ILE A 94 -1.99 -10.70 -15.76
CA ILE A 94 -2.79 -10.69 -16.99
C ILE A 94 -1.98 -11.15 -18.19
N LYS A 95 -0.73 -10.68 -18.32
CA LYS A 95 0.18 -11.09 -19.39
C LYS A 95 0.45 -12.59 -19.33
N LYS A 96 0.73 -13.13 -18.13
CA LYS A 96 0.91 -14.58 -17.91
C LYS A 96 -0.34 -15.39 -18.28
N ARG A 97 -1.54 -14.87 -17.98
CA ARG A 97 -2.81 -15.57 -18.22
C ARG A 97 -3.26 -15.53 -19.69
N THR A 98 -3.06 -14.41 -20.37
CA THR A 98 -3.65 -14.16 -21.70
C THR A 98 -2.63 -14.22 -22.83
N GLY A 99 -1.34 -14.08 -22.54
CA GLY A 99 -0.28 -13.91 -23.54
C GLY A 99 -0.34 -12.58 -24.32
N GLY A 100 -1.41 -11.80 -24.13
CA GLY A 100 -1.66 -10.55 -24.82
C GLY A 100 -1.18 -9.32 -24.06
N LYS A 101 -1.25 -8.18 -24.75
CA LYS A 101 -1.00 -6.86 -24.17
C LYS A 101 -2.17 -6.48 -23.23
N PRO A 102 -1.93 -6.19 -21.94
CA PRO A 102 -3.02 -5.80 -21.04
C PRO A 102 -3.69 -4.50 -21.48
N HIS A 103 -5.01 -4.43 -21.28
CA HIS A 103 -5.79 -3.21 -21.38
C HIS A 103 -6.12 -2.72 -19.96
N VAL A 104 -5.93 -1.43 -19.71
CA VAL A 104 -6.16 -0.81 -18.39
C VAL A 104 -7.26 0.24 -18.54
N VAL A 105 -8.20 0.24 -17.60
CA VAL A 105 -9.24 1.27 -17.47
C VAL A 105 -9.00 2.00 -16.15
N THR A 106 -9.03 3.33 -16.16
CA THR A 106 -8.80 4.17 -14.99
C THR A 106 -9.61 5.47 -15.11
N THR A 107 -9.35 6.47 -14.27
CA THR A 107 -10.05 7.77 -14.32
C THR A 107 -9.09 8.91 -14.63
N ASN A 108 -9.62 10.09 -14.98
CA ASN A 108 -8.83 11.31 -15.21
C ASN A 108 -8.56 12.12 -13.92
N VAL A 109 -8.93 11.60 -12.75
CA VAL A 109 -8.78 12.26 -11.45
C VAL A 109 -7.93 11.45 -10.46
N GLU A 110 -7.22 10.43 -10.97
CA GLU A 110 -6.34 9.62 -10.15
C GLU A 110 -5.16 10.42 -9.55
N HIS A 111 -4.62 9.91 -8.44
CA HIS A 111 -3.38 10.43 -7.89
C HIS A 111 -2.21 10.25 -8.88
N VAL A 112 -1.20 11.12 -8.80
CA VAL A 112 0.00 11.07 -9.67
C VAL A 112 0.77 9.74 -9.60
N ALA A 113 0.60 8.98 -8.51
CA ALA A 113 1.18 7.64 -8.33
C ALA A 113 0.47 6.54 -9.15
N ILE A 114 -0.67 6.84 -9.78
CA ILE A 114 -1.34 5.97 -10.75
C ILE A 114 -1.12 6.52 -12.16
N GLU A 115 -1.33 7.82 -12.35
CA GLU A 115 -1.26 8.46 -13.67
C GLU A 115 0.13 8.31 -14.32
N LYS A 116 1.20 8.69 -13.62
CA LYS A 116 2.56 8.69 -14.19
C LYS A 116 3.03 7.28 -14.59
N PRO A 117 2.86 6.24 -13.75
CA PRO A 117 3.21 4.87 -14.13
C PRO A 117 2.45 4.38 -15.36
N LEU A 118 1.14 4.62 -15.43
CA LEU A 118 0.34 4.17 -16.58
C LEU A 118 0.78 4.87 -17.87
N ARG A 119 1.07 6.16 -17.83
CA ARG A 119 1.61 6.89 -18.99
C ARG A 119 2.97 6.35 -19.44
N ALA A 120 3.86 6.04 -18.49
CA ALA A 120 5.16 5.45 -18.80
C ALA A 120 4.99 4.06 -19.46
N LEU A 121 4.13 3.21 -18.90
CA LEU A 121 3.82 1.88 -19.43
C LEU A 121 3.15 1.93 -20.81
N GLU A 122 2.34 2.95 -21.08
CA GLU A 122 1.77 3.20 -22.40
C GLU A 122 2.86 3.60 -23.41
N ALA A 123 3.73 4.54 -23.05
CA ALA A 123 4.84 5.00 -23.87
C ALA A 123 5.82 3.86 -24.19
N ASP A 124 6.08 2.96 -23.23
CA ASP A 124 6.90 1.76 -23.39
C ASP A 124 6.17 0.63 -24.13
N ASN A 125 4.95 0.88 -24.61
CA ASN A 125 4.12 -0.09 -25.33
C ASN A 125 3.87 -1.37 -24.52
N VAL A 126 3.81 -1.27 -23.19
CA VAL A 126 3.50 -2.39 -22.27
C VAL A 126 1.98 -2.59 -22.14
N ILE A 127 1.21 -1.49 -22.09
CA ILE A 127 -0.26 -1.50 -22.02
C ILE A 127 -0.88 -0.89 -23.27
N GLY A 128 -2.09 -1.33 -23.65
CA GLY A 128 -2.80 -0.83 -24.84
C GLY A 128 -3.04 0.69 -24.80
N ALA A 129 -2.81 1.37 -25.92
CA ALA A 129 -3.20 2.77 -26.09
C ALA A 129 -4.73 2.86 -26.26
N PRO A 130 -5.39 3.92 -25.74
CA PRO A 130 -6.81 4.10 -25.94
C PRO A 130 -7.12 4.32 -27.43
N SER A 131 -8.15 3.65 -27.92
CA SER A 131 -8.56 3.65 -29.34
C SER A 131 -9.06 5.02 -29.85
N SER A 132 -9.24 6.02 -28.98
CA SER A 132 -9.87 7.31 -29.28
C SER A 132 -9.04 8.55 -28.95
N GLY A 133 -7.78 8.40 -28.51
CA GLY A 133 -6.92 9.54 -28.13
C GLY A 133 -7.40 10.33 -26.91
N ARG A 134 -8.50 9.90 -26.29
CA ARG A 134 -8.95 10.37 -24.98
C ARG A 134 -8.51 9.35 -23.94
N CYS A 135 -8.03 9.90 -22.82
CA CYS A 135 -7.55 9.19 -21.64
C CYS A 135 -8.38 7.93 -21.37
N LEU A 136 -7.69 6.85 -21.02
CA LEU A 136 -8.21 5.58 -20.50
C LEU A 136 -9.54 5.76 -19.74
N THR A 137 -10.67 5.54 -20.41
CA THR A 137 -12.04 5.43 -19.86
C THR A 137 -12.69 4.21 -20.44
#